data_AF-A0A4U8YTN6-F1
#
_entry.id   AF-A0A4U8YTN6-F1
#
_cell.length_a   1.000
_cell.length_b   1.000
_cell.length_c   1.000
_cell.angle_alpha   90.00
_cell.angle_beta   90.00
_cell.angle_gamma   90.00
#
_symmetry.space_group_name_H-M   'P 1'
#
loop_
_entity.id
_entity.type
_entity.pdbx_description
1 polymer ?
#
loop_
_entity_poly.entity_id
_entity_poly.type
_entity_poly.pdbx_seq_one_letter_code
_entity_poly.pdbx_strand_id
1 'polypeptide(L)'
;METELDERAWDRWLKERLTFPFQVKRVQDDNDNPFRPSPEEKPFGLGHVMKVVDVEEDDDFYGVILKVREGRRVGYVPLLDVEIVEADGQNAGPIQTYLDWEGEVNG
;
A
#
# COMPACT_ATOMS: atom_id res chain seq x y z
N MET A 1 -24.20 -21.39 -8.88
CA MET A 1 -22.76 -21.11 -9.11
C MET A 1 -22.52 -19.86 -8.29
N GLU A 2 -22.22 -20.07 -7.01
CA GLU A 2 -22.16 -19.00 -5.99
C GLU A 2 -20.78 -18.33 -6.04
N THR A 3 -20.78 -17.08 -6.50
CA THR A 3 -20.12 -15.90 -5.88
C THR A 3 -18.79 -16.12 -5.16
N GLU A 4 -17.65 -15.77 -5.79
CA GLU A 4 -16.31 -15.81 -5.15
C GLU A 4 -15.45 -14.55 -5.41
N LEU A 5 -16.04 -13.48 -5.93
CA LEU A 5 -15.33 -12.21 -6.22
C LEU A 5 -15.90 -10.98 -5.52
N ASP A 6 -17.14 -11.03 -4.99
CA ASP A 6 -17.84 -9.83 -4.48
C ASP A 6 -17.46 -9.40 -3.05
N GLU A 7 -16.71 -10.19 -2.30
CA GLU A 7 -16.28 -9.82 -0.93
C GLU A 7 -14.87 -10.38 -0.63
N ARG A 8 -13.89 -10.13 -1.50
CA ARG A 8 -12.51 -10.46 -1.14
C ARG A 8 -12.09 -9.54 0.00
N ALA A 9 -11.92 -10.12 1.19
CA ALA A 9 -11.13 -9.54 2.27
C ALA A 9 -9.68 -9.40 1.78
N TRP A 10 -9.40 -8.36 0.99
CA TRP A 10 -8.10 -8.17 0.34
C TRP A 10 -7.00 -8.02 1.37
N ASP A 11 -7.32 -7.41 2.51
CA ASP A 11 -6.43 -7.36 3.67
C ASP A 11 -5.94 -8.76 4.04
N ARG A 12 -6.84 -9.73 4.21
CA ARG A 12 -6.51 -11.12 4.56
C ARG A 12 -5.77 -11.82 3.44
N TRP A 13 -6.24 -11.68 2.20
CA TRP A 13 -5.66 -12.35 1.05
C TRP A 13 -4.20 -11.93 0.82
N LEU A 14 -3.91 -10.64 0.98
CA LEU A 14 -2.56 -10.06 0.89
C LEU A 14 -1.71 -10.45 2.11
N LYS A 15 -2.24 -10.41 3.34
CA LYS A 15 -1.53 -10.87 4.55
C LYS A 15 -0.97 -12.28 4.40
N GLU A 16 -1.72 -13.18 3.77
CA GLU A 16 -1.32 -14.58 3.58
C GLU A 16 -0.27 -14.79 2.48
N ARG A 17 -0.12 -13.85 1.55
CA ARG A 17 0.69 -14.01 0.32
C ARG A 17 1.91 -13.11 0.27
N LEU A 18 1.89 -12.00 0.99
CA LEU A 18 3.03 -11.10 1.07
C LEU A 18 4.06 -11.63 2.06
N THR A 19 5.32 -11.61 1.63
CA THR A 19 6.45 -11.87 2.50
C THR A 19 6.85 -10.56 3.17
N PHE A 20 6.62 -10.48 4.49
CA PHE A 20 7.05 -9.35 5.31
C PHE A 20 8.40 -9.63 6.01
N PRO A 21 9.21 -8.60 6.28
CA PRO A 21 9.02 -7.22 5.85
C PRO A 21 9.62 -6.95 4.46
N PHE A 22 9.05 -6.00 3.71
CA PHE A 22 9.58 -5.55 2.41
C PHE A 22 9.61 -4.02 2.30
N GLN A 23 10.31 -3.48 1.31
CA GLN A 23 10.48 -2.03 1.14
C GLN A 23 9.58 -1.48 0.03
N VAL A 24 8.97 -0.33 0.33
CA VAL A 24 8.17 0.45 -0.62
C VAL A 24 8.57 1.91 -0.57
N LYS A 25 8.31 2.64 -1.64
CA LYS A 25 8.51 4.08 -1.75
C LYS A 25 7.15 4.77 -1.90
N ARG A 26 6.90 5.83 -1.13
CA ARG A 26 5.72 6.69 -1.32
C ARG A 26 5.84 7.44 -2.65
N VAL A 27 4.85 7.27 -3.54
CA VAL A 27 4.81 7.91 -4.86
C VAL A 27 3.58 8.77 -5.08
N GLN A 28 2.54 8.62 -4.27
CA GLN A 28 1.38 9.51 -4.22
C GLN A 28 1.06 9.90 -2.77
N ASP A 29 0.48 11.08 -2.58
CA ASP A 29 -0.04 11.54 -1.30
C ASP A 29 -1.19 12.52 -1.56
N ASP A 30 -2.44 12.09 -1.32
CA ASP A 30 -3.64 12.92 -1.51
C ASP A 30 -3.64 14.21 -0.67
N ASN A 31 -2.77 14.29 0.34
CA ASN A 31 -2.61 15.46 1.20
C ASN A 31 -1.54 16.45 0.70
N ASP A 32 -0.92 16.20 -0.47
CA ASP A 32 0.08 17.07 -1.07
C ASP A 32 -0.59 18.31 -1.69
N ASN A 33 -1.05 19.20 -0.81
CA ASN A 33 -1.46 20.53 -1.19
C ASN A 33 -0.22 21.27 -1.74
N PRO A 34 -0.21 21.68 -3.03
CA PRO A 34 0.95 22.32 -3.68
C PRO A 34 1.32 23.68 -3.06
N PHE A 35 0.49 24.22 -2.16
CA PHE A 35 0.71 25.47 -1.44
C PHE A 35 1.18 25.28 0.02
N ARG A 36 1.30 24.05 0.50
CA ARG A 36 2.01 23.76 1.76
C ARG A 36 3.42 23.32 1.40
N PRO A 37 4.49 23.83 2.06
CA PRO A 37 5.81 23.26 1.88
C PRO A 37 5.70 21.77 2.18
N SER A 38 5.80 20.94 1.14
CA SER A 38 5.76 19.50 1.26
C SER A 38 6.91 19.15 2.18
N PRO A 39 6.63 18.67 3.41
CA PRO A 39 7.69 18.50 4.35
C PRO A 39 8.42 17.23 3.93
N GLU A 40 9.51 17.40 3.19
CA GLU A 40 10.60 16.43 3.08
C GLU A 40 11.09 15.96 4.48
N GLU A 41 10.64 16.62 5.55
CA GLU A 41 10.90 16.30 6.96
C GLU A 41 9.80 15.46 7.65
N LYS A 42 8.65 15.19 7.02
CA LYS A 42 7.61 14.35 7.64
C LYS A 42 7.79 12.87 7.30
N PRO A 43 7.82 12.00 8.31
CA PRO A 43 7.81 10.55 8.11
C PRO A 43 6.69 10.12 7.17
N PHE A 44 6.98 9.11 6.34
CA PHE A 44 6.07 8.51 5.39
C PHE A 44 5.60 9.44 4.26
N GLY A 45 6.24 10.61 4.11
CA GLY A 45 5.92 11.57 3.06
C GLY A 45 6.34 11.11 1.66
N LEU A 46 5.94 11.87 0.65
CA LEU A 46 6.28 11.62 -0.75
C LEU A 46 7.79 11.41 -0.93
N GLY A 47 8.18 10.35 -1.65
CA GLY A 47 9.57 9.98 -1.89
C GLY A 47 10.25 9.17 -0.78
N HIS A 48 9.65 9.05 0.42
CA HIS A 48 10.23 8.28 1.51
C HIS A 48 10.20 6.78 1.21
N VAL A 49 11.29 6.09 1.55
CA VAL A 49 11.38 4.63 1.54
C VAL A 49 11.05 4.10 2.92
N MET A 50 10.06 3.22 2.99
CA MET A 50 9.54 2.68 4.23
C MET A 50 9.45 1.16 4.17
N LYS A 51 9.50 0.53 5.35
CA LYS A 51 9.42 -0.92 5.49
C LYS A 51 7.97 -1.31 5.81
N VAL A 52 7.32 -2.03 4.92
CA VAL A 52 6.03 -2.66 5.18
C VAL A 52 6.26 -3.83 6.12
N VAL A 53 5.48 -3.88 7.20
CA VAL A 53 5.59 -4.92 8.25
C VAL A 53 4.31 -5.72 8.41
N ASP A 54 3.18 -5.20 7.93
CA ASP A 54 1.89 -5.86 7.93
C ASP A 54 0.96 -5.17 6.92
N VAL A 55 -0.17 -5.79 6.62
CA VAL A 55 -1.35 -5.10 6.09
C VAL A 55 -2.25 -4.81 7.29
N GLU A 56 -2.84 -3.62 7.39
CA GLU A 56 -3.70 -3.29 8.53
C GLU A 56 -5.14 -3.71 8.23
N GLU A 57 -5.75 -3.08 7.22
CA GLU A 57 -7.16 -3.23 6.85
C GLU A 57 -7.38 -2.97 5.36
N ASP A 58 -8.59 -3.25 4.89
CA ASP A 58 -9.11 -2.87 3.59
C ASP A 58 -10.16 -1.78 3.84
N ASP A 59 -9.87 -0.55 3.42
CA ASP A 59 -10.68 0.64 3.68
C ASP A 59 -11.49 1.03 2.43
N ASP A 60 -12.78 1.35 2.61
CA ASP A 60 -13.70 1.64 1.50
C ASP A 60 -13.29 2.85 0.64
N PHE A 61 -12.48 3.77 1.15
CA PHE A 61 -12.08 5.00 0.44
C PHE A 61 -10.65 4.93 -0.10
N TYR A 62 -9.76 4.27 0.63
CA TYR A 62 -8.32 4.26 0.35
C TYR A 62 -7.80 2.89 -0.09
N GLY A 63 -8.67 1.89 -0.15
CA GLY A 63 -8.31 0.50 -0.43
C GLY A 63 -7.46 -0.11 0.69
N VAL A 64 -6.57 -1.02 0.33
CA VAL A 64 -5.73 -1.73 1.30
C VAL A 64 -4.73 -0.80 1.97
N ILE A 65 -4.80 -0.73 3.30
CA ILE A 65 -3.88 0.05 4.13
C ILE A 65 -2.72 -0.82 4.60
N LEU A 66 -1.49 -0.37 4.35
CA LEU A 66 -0.27 -1.01 4.80
C LEU A 66 0.19 -0.44 6.15
N LYS A 67 0.58 -1.31 7.07
CA LYS A 67 1.35 -0.92 8.26
C LYS A 67 2.83 -0.81 7.90
N VAL A 68 3.41 0.36 8.10
CA VAL A 68 4.77 0.69 7.67
C VAL A 68 5.64 1.20 8.82
N ARG A 69 6.96 1.10 8.64
CA ARG A 69 7.96 1.63 9.56
C ARG A 69 9.02 2.46 8.84
N GLU A 70 9.33 3.61 9.44
CA GLU A 70 10.45 4.47 9.06
C GLU A 70 11.27 4.75 10.33
N GLY A 71 12.44 4.12 10.43
CA GLY A 71 13.22 4.08 11.67
C GLY A 71 12.41 3.50 12.84
N ARG A 72 12.20 4.30 13.89
CA ARG A 72 11.43 3.89 15.09
C ARG A 72 9.94 4.19 14.99
N ARG A 73 9.49 4.90 13.96
CA ARG A 73 8.10 5.35 13.80
C ARG A 73 7.28 4.28 13.09
N VAL A 74 6.01 4.17 13.45
CA VAL A 74 5.01 3.34 12.78
C VAL A 74 4.04 4.29 12.07
N GLY A 75 3.65 3.94 10.86
CA GLY A 75 2.72 4.69 10.03
C GLY A 75 1.79 3.74 9.29
N TYR A 76 0.85 4.35 8.57
CA TYR A 76 -0.17 3.68 7.79
C TYR A 76 -0.29 4.40 6.46
N VAL A 77 -0.21 3.67 5.36
CA VAL A 77 -0.22 4.21 4.00
C VAL A 77 -1.05 3.32 3.09
N PRO A 78 -1.88 3.88 2.19
CA PRO A 78 -2.53 3.11 1.14
C PRO A 78 -1.52 2.36 0.28
N LEU A 79 -1.84 1.11 -0.09
CA LEU A 79 -1.05 0.32 -1.04
C LEU A 79 -1.02 0.98 -2.42
N LEU A 80 -2.09 1.70 -2.79
CA LEU A 80 -2.21 2.46 -4.03
C LEU A 80 -1.20 3.62 -4.16
N ASP A 81 -0.70 4.12 -3.03
CA ASP A 81 0.18 5.28 -2.99
C ASP A 81 1.66 4.94 -3.03
N VAL A 82 2.01 3.65 -3.13
CA VAL A 82 3.39 3.18 -2.95
C VAL A 82 3.85 2.27 -4.09
N GLU A 83 5.14 2.34 -4.40
CA GLU A 83 5.81 1.43 -5.33
C GLU A 83 6.77 0.51 -4.59
N ILE A 84 6.84 -0.76 -4.99
CA ILE A 84 7.84 -1.70 -4.45
C ILE A 84 9.23 -1.28 -4.91
N VAL A 85 10.17 -1.15 -3.96
CA VAL A 85 11.56 -0.74 -4.29
C VAL A 85 12.33 -1.85 -5.01
N GLU A 86 12.02 -3.11 -4.72
CA GLU A 86 12.60 -4.29 -5.38
C GLU A 86 11.51 -5.08 -6.12
N ALA A 87 11.25 -4.69 -7.38
CA ALA A 87 10.18 -5.24 -8.21
C ALA A 87 10.30 -6.75 -8.53
N ASP A 88 11.49 -7.34 -8.38
CA ASP A 88 11.73 -8.78 -8.63
C ASP A 88 11.37 -9.67 -7.41
N GLY A 89 10.76 -9.10 -6.38
CA GLY A 89 10.40 -9.79 -5.15
C GLY A 89 9.13 -10.66 -5.28
N GLN A 90 9.02 -11.67 -4.43
CA GLN A 90 7.86 -12.57 -4.27
C GLN A 90 6.51 -11.84 -4.10
N ASN A 91 6.55 -10.55 -3.75
CA ASN A 91 5.38 -9.72 -3.47
C ASN A 91 4.79 -9.04 -4.71
N ALA A 92 5.53 -8.97 -5.84
CA ALA A 92 5.08 -8.27 -7.04
C ALA A 92 3.80 -8.87 -7.62
N GLY A 93 3.70 -10.21 -7.70
CA GLY A 93 2.52 -10.89 -8.23
C GLY A 93 1.25 -10.61 -7.41
N PRO A 94 1.25 -10.85 -6.09
CA PRO A 94 0.10 -10.53 -5.24
C PRO A 94 -0.30 -9.06 -5.27
N ILE A 95 0.68 -8.14 -5.26
CA ILE A 95 0.40 -6.69 -5.31
C ILE A 95 -0.21 -6.30 -6.65
N GLN A 96 0.36 -6.76 -7.77
CA GLN A 96 -0.19 -6.46 -9.09
C GLN A 96 -1.62 -7.00 -9.24
N THR A 97 -1.89 -8.21 -8.71
CA THR A 97 -3.24 -8.80 -8.74
C THR A 97 -4.28 -7.92 -8.04
N TYR A 98 -3.89 -7.28 -6.94
CA TYR A 98 -4.75 -6.32 -6.23
C TYR A 98 -4.92 -5.01 -7.04
N LEU A 99 -3.82 -4.44 -7.54
CA LEU A 99 -3.85 -3.21 -8.34
C LEU A 99 -4.70 -3.35 -9.60
N ASP A 100 -4.63 -4.50 -10.27
CA ASP A 100 -5.44 -4.80 -11.46
C ASP A 100 -6.94 -4.82 -11.10
N TRP A 101 -7.31 -5.44 -9.98
CA TRP A 101 -8.70 -5.47 -9.51
C TRP A 101 -9.21 -4.08 -9.14
N GLU A 102 -8.43 -3.28 -8.41
CA GLU A 102 -8.78 -1.90 -8.07
C GLU A 102 -9.01 -1.05 -9.33
N GLY A 103 -8.13 -1.21 -10.33
CA GLY A 103 -8.27 -0.53 -11.62
C GLY A 103 -9.49 -0.97 -12.44
N GLU A 104 -9.97 -2.22 -12.29
CA GLU A 104 -11.20 -2.69 -12.93
C GLU A 104 -12.47 -2.18 -12.23
N VAL A 105 -12.44 -2.01 -10.90
CA VAL A 105 -13.60 -1.56 -10.11
C VAL A 105 -13.77 -0.05 -10.15
N ASN A 106 -12.66 0.70 -10.08
CA ASN A 106 -12.66 2.16 -9.90
C ASN A 106 -12.15 2.94 -11.14
N GLY A 107 -11.84 2.26 -12.25
CA GLY A 107 -11.29 2.84 -13.49
C GLY A 107 -12.31 3.30 -14.54
#